data_AF-A0A7G7BHX1-F1
#
_entry.id   AF-A0A7G7BHX1-F1
#
_cell.length_a   1.000
_cell.length_b   1.000
_cell.length_c   1.000
_cell.angle_alpha   90.00
_cell.angle_beta   90.00
_cell.angle_gamma   90.00
#
_symmetry.space_group_name_H-M   'P 1'
#
loop_
_entity.id
_entity.type
_entity.pdbx_description
1 polymer ?
#
loop_
_entity_poly.entity_id
_entity_poly.type
_entity_poly.pdbx_seq_one_letter_code
_entity_poly.pdbx_strand_id
1 'polypeptide(L)'
;MATSDEVNFRLPRCHGSVPRARTVLRAKLGEWRAGQGTLADGELVLSELVTNALRVPAPGDRMVGVRIVCTGKGERLRLEVSDAGAGRPEVQRAGELDATGRGLLLVEALAHRWGVDERPAGIGKTVWAELLAPGVDPAPPDLKIAAVTVRPGQCVRVWGAWRTVRTVRSERYASGGLAVIIALDDGGPALRLDAAEPVTVRTGGPVAAS
;
A
#
# COMPACT_ATOMS: atom_id res chain seq x y z
N MET A 1 -5.51 -11.21 -5.96
CA MET A 1 -5.84 -10.56 -4.67
C MET A 1 -4.80 -9.47 -4.48
N ALA A 2 -5.23 -8.20 -4.46
CA ALA A 2 -4.33 -7.07 -4.33
C ALA A 2 -3.61 -7.14 -2.98
N THR A 3 -2.29 -7.02 -3.02
CA THR A 3 -1.42 -6.92 -1.84
C THR A 3 -1.84 -5.72 -0.99
N SER A 4 -1.92 -5.91 0.33
CA SER A 4 -2.29 -4.88 1.34
C SER A 4 -1.49 -3.57 1.20
N ASP A 5 -0.30 -3.69 0.61
CA ASP A 5 0.77 -2.70 0.56
C ASP A 5 0.72 -1.83 -0.71
N GLU A 6 -0.30 -1.99 -1.57
CA GLU A 6 -0.45 -1.17 -2.79
C GLU A 6 -1.89 -0.70 -3.01
N VAL A 7 -2.04 0.48 -3.60
CA VAL A 7 -3.28 0.92 -4.27
C VAL A 7 -2.96 1.53 -5.63
N ASN A 8 -3.76 1.19 -6.64
CA ASN A 8 -3.67 1.72 -8.00
C ASN A 8 -5.03 2.25 -8.45
N PHE A 9 -5.06 3.45 -9.01
CA PHE A 9 -6.29 4.08 -9.52
C PHE A 9 -6.00 5.03 -10.68
N ARG A 10 -7.06 5.45 -11.37
CA ARG A 10 -6.98 6.40 -12.49
C ARG A 10 -7.77 7.67 -12.22
N LEU A 11 -7.26 8.77 -12.74
CA LEU A 11 -7.80 10.10 -12.55
C LEU A 11 -8.09 10.77 -13.91
N PRO A 12 -9.24 11.43 -14.08
CA PRO A 12 -9.50 12.30 -15.23
C PRO A 12 -8.47 13.44 -15.33
N ARG A 13 -8.28 14.01 -16.51
CA ARG A 13 -7.35 15.14 -16.73
C ARG A 13 -7.99 16.48 -16.37
N CYS A 14 -8.22 16.72 -15.07
CA CYS A 14 -8.76 17.98 -14.57
C CYS A 14 -8.14 18.35 -13.20
N HIS A 15 -8.19 19.64 -12.84
CA HIS A 15 -7.62 20.11 -11.57
C HIS A 15 -8.25 19.46 -10.32
N GLY A 16 -9.51 19.03 -10.40
CA GLY A 16 -10.19 18.28 -9.33
C GLY A 16 -9.58 16.90 -9.03
N SER A 17 -8.70 16.39 -9.89
CA SER A 17 -8.00 15.13 -9.68
C SER A 17 -6.90 15.21 -8.62
N VAL A 18 -6.29 16.39 -8.41
CA VAL A 18 -5.25 16.59 -7.39
C VAL A 18 -5.80 16.38 -5.97
N PRO A 19 -6.88 17.05 -5.53
CA PRO A 19 -7.46 16.78 -4.21
C PRO A 19 -7.98 15.34 -4.09
N ARG A 20 -8.48 14.73 -5.17
CA ARG A 20 -8.91 13.32 -5.18
C ARG A 20 -7.74 12.37 -4.93
N ALA A 21 -6.58 12.63 -5.54
CA ALA A 21 -5.36 11.85 -5.30
C ALA A 21 -4.94 11.93 -3.83
N ARG A 22 -4.96 13.13 -3.24
CA ARG A 22 -4.66 13.33 -1.81
C ARG A 22 -5.63 12.57 -0.90
N THR A 23 -6.93 12.61 -1.17
CA THR A 23 -7.91 11.86 -0.37
C THR A 23 -7.63 10.36 -0.37
N VAL A 24 -7.28 9.77 -1.51
CA VAL A 24 -6.91 8.34 -1.59
C VAL A 24 -5.62 8.08 -0.82
N LEU A 25 -4.61 8.94 -0.95
CA LEU A 25 -3.37 8.82 -0.20
C LEU A 25 -3.61 8.88 1.30
N ARG A 26 -4.40 9.84 1.81
CA ARG A 26 -4.73 9.93 3.25
C ARG A 26 -5.42 8.69 3.76
N ALA A 27 -6.42 8.20 3.03
CA ALA A 27 -7.12 6.98 3.40
C ALA A 27 -6.12 5.81 3.51
N LYS A 28 -5.25 5.66 2.51
CA LYS A 28 -4.30 4.54 2.47
C LYS A 28 -3.20 4.64 3.53
N LEU A 29 -2.65 5.84 3.74
CA LEU A 29 -1.67 6.09 4.80
C LEU A 29 -2.29 5.99 6.21
N GLY A 30 -3.58 6.29 6.36
CA GLY A 30 -4.33 6.02 7.58
C GLY A 30 -4.49 4.52 7.86
N GLU A 31 -4.81 3.72 6.83
CA GLU A 31 -4.83 2.26 6.92
C GLU A 31 -3.46 1.69 7.31
N TRP A 32 -2.38 2.26 6.79
CA TRP A 32 -0.99 1.86 7.10
C TRP A 32 -0.40 2.56 8.32
N ARG A 33 -1.20 3.29 9.10
CA ARG A 33 -0.79 3.97 10.34
C ARG A 33 0.43 4.88 10.19
N ALA A 34 0.59 5.49 9.02
CA ALA A 34 1.72 6.36 8.73
C ALA A 34 1.75 7.58 9.68
N GLY A 35 2.95 8.01 10.05
CA GLY A 35 3.15 9.24 10.81
C GLY A 35 2.70 10.50 10.05
N GLN A 36 2.39 11.57 10.78
CA GLN A 36 1.91 12.82 10.18
C GLN A 36 2.92 13.48 9.23
N GLY A 37 4.23 13.33 9.48
CA GLY A 37 5.27 13.83 8.57
C GLY A 37 5.22 13.14 7.20
N THR A 38 5.18 11.80 7.19
CA THR A 38 5.03 11.01 5.96
C THR A 38 3.74 11.35 5.20
N LEU A 39 2.65 11.61 5.92
CA LEU A 39 1.39 12.06 5.32
C LEU A 39 1.56 13.41 4.61
N ALA A 40 2.11 14.41 5.31
CA ALA A 40 2.32 15.74 4.78
C ALA A 40 3.25 15.74 3.55
N ASP A 41 4.40 15.08 3.64
CA ASP A 41 5.36 14.98 2.55
C ASP A 41 4.76 14.22 1.35
N GLY A 42 4.06 13.12 1.62
CA GLY A 42 3.38 12.33 0.61
C GLY A 42 2.31 13.12 -0.13
N GLU A 43 1.51 13.93 0.57
CA GLU A 43 0.48 14.76 -0.05
C GLU A 43 1.06 15.84 -0.96
N LEU A 44 2.16 16.48 -0.55
CA LEU A 44 2.85 17.48 -1.34
C LEU A 44 3.44 16.85 -2.60
N VAL A 45 4.24 15.79 -2.44
CA VAL A 45 4.88 15.10 -3.56
C VAL A 45 3.85 14.55 -4.54
N LEU A 46 2.81 13.88 -4.06
CA LEU A 46 1.76 13.36 -4.95
C LEU A 46 1.03 14.49 -5.69
N SER A 47 0.80 15.63 -5.02
CA SER A 47 0.15 16.78 -5.64
C SER A 47 1.00 17.35 -6.78
N GLU A 48 2.30 17.47 -6.59
CA GLU A 48 3.22 17.97 -7.63
C GLU A 48 3.33 16.99 -8.80
N LEU A 49 3.46 15.68 -8.52
CA LEU A 49 3.52 14.66 -9.57
C LEU A 49 2.23 14.62 -10.41
N VAL A 50 1.07 14.65 -9.78
CA VAL A 50 -0.23 14.71 -10.49
C VAL A 50 -0.39 16.02 -11.25
N THR A 51 0.00 17.15 -10.66
CA THR A 51 -0.07 18.46 -11.34
C THR A 51 0.81 18.48 -12.59
N ASN A 52 2.04 17.96 -12.50
CA ASN A 52 2.93 17.84 -13.66
C ASN A 52 2.34 16.92 -14.73
N ALA A 53 1.80 15.76 -14.33
CA ALA A 53 1.15 14.83 -15.24
C ALA A 53 -0.07 15.43 -15.95
N LEU A 54 -0.80 16.35 -15.32
CA LEU A 54 -1.95 17.07 -15.89
C LEU A 54 -1.55 18.17 -16.88
N ARG A 55 -0.38 18.78 -16.72
CA ARG A 55 0.13 19.86 -17.59
C ARG A 55 0.60 19.37 -18.96
N VAL A 56 1.10 18.15 -19.05
CA VAL A 56 1.60 17.61 -20.33
C VAL A 56 0.43 17.36 -21.29
N PRO A 57 0.48 17.80 -22.56
CA PRO A 57 -0.55 17.46 -23.54
C PRO A 57 -0.69 15.94 -23.73
N ALA A 58 -1.93 15.47 -23.77
CA ALA A 58 -2.26 14.07 -24.06
C ALA A 58 -3.62 14.01 -24.78
N PRO A 59 -3.90 12.94 -25.54
CA PRO A 59 -5.22 12.74 -26.13
C PRO A 59 -6.34 12.78 -25.05
N GLY A 60 -7.50 13.34 -25.40
CA GLY A 60 -8.57 13.65 -24.43
C GLY A 60 -9.20 12.44 -23.74
N ASP A 61 -9.03 11.23 -24.30
CA ASP A 61 -9.47 9.96 -23.73
C ASP A 61 -8.48 9.37 -22.71
N ARG A 62 -7.30 9.98 -22.53
CA ARG A 62 -6.25 9.48 -21.64
C ARG A 62 -6.45 9.96 -20.21
N MET A 63 -6.24 9.04 -19.27
CA MET A 63 -6.29 9.30 -17.83
C MET A 63 -4.87 9.32 -17.24
N VAL A 64 -4.74 9.95 -16.07
CA VAL A 64 -3.52 9.86 -15.25
C VAL A 64 -3.64 8.62 -14.37
N GLY A 65 -2.66 7.72 -14.45
CA GLY A 65 -2.55 6.57 -13.54
C GLY A 65 -1.80 6.98 -12.28
N VAL A 66 -2.22 6.48 -11.13
CA VAL A 66 -1.54 6.68 -9.85
C VAL A 66 -1.37 5.33 -9.17
N ARG A 67 -0.15 5.05 -8.71
CA ARG A 67 0.19 3.88 -7.89
C ARG A 67 0.86 4.34 -6.62
N ILE A 68 0.36 3.88 -5.48
CA ILE A 68 0.91 4.17 -4.15
C ILE A 68 1.28 2.82 -3.55
N VAL A 69 2.55 2.64 -3.21
CA VAL A 69 3.05 1.36 -2.71
C VAL A 69 3.96 1.58 -1.52
N CYS A 70 3.72 0.80 -0.46
CA CYS A 70 4.64 0.67 0.65
C CYS A 70 5.67 -0.40 0.31
N THR A 71 6.95 -0.08 0.45
CA THR A 71 8.07 -0.98 0.13
C THR A 71 9.05 -1.05 1.29
N GLY A 72 10.00 -1.99 1.23
CA GLY A 72 11.03 -2.13 2.25
C GLY A 72 10.47 -2.53 3.62
N LYS A 73 9.40 -3.34 3.67
CA LYS A 73 8.73 -3.76 4.91
C LYS A 73 8.24 -2.61 5.80
N GLY A 74 7.71 -1.54 5.19
CA GLY A 74 7.17 -0.42 5.97
C GLY A 74 8.12 0.76 6.16
N GLU A 75 9.21 0.82 5.40
CA GLU A 75 10.23 1.88 5.53
C GLU A 75 10.16 2.92 4.42
N ARG A 76 9.50 2.61 3.31
CA ARG A 76 9.50 3.45 2.11
C ARG A 76 8.11 3.58 1.52
N LEU A 77 7.70 4.80 1.23
CA LEU A 77 6.49 5.11 0.48
C LEU A 77 6.88 5.48 -0.95
N ARG A 78 6.46 4.69 -1.92
CA ARG A 78 6.68 4.98 -3.34
C ARG A 78 5.38 5.45 -3.98
N LEU A 79 5.46 6.61 -4.60
CA LEU A 79 4.38 7.30 -5.30
C LEU A 79 4.72 7.33 -6.78
N GLU A 80 3.86 6.78 -7.61
CA GLU A 80 4.04 6.77 -9.06
C GLU A 80 2.86 7.42 -9.73
N VAL A 81 3.16 8.29 -10.69
CA VAL A 81 2.16 8.96 -11.53
C VAL A 81 2.54 8.75 -12.97
N SER A 82 1.61 8.16 -13.71
CA SER A 82 1.82 7.80 -15.10
C SER A 82 0.90 8.58 -16.02
N ASP A 83 1.46 9.32 -16.97
CA ASP A 83 0.72 10.03 -18.03
C ASP A 83 0.95 9.38 -19.41
N ALA A 84 0.20 9.86 -20.41
CA ALA A 84 0.31 9.44 -21.82
C ALA A 84 0.96 10.51 -22.70
N GLY A 85 1.57 11.54 -22.09
CA GLY A 85 2.22 12.62 -22.79
C GLY A 85 3.68 12.32 -23.10
N ALA A 86 4.16 12.86 -24.22
CA ALA A 86 5.57 12.79 -24.60
C ALA A 86 6.44 13.70 -23.73
N GLY A 87 7.77 13.54 -23.81
CA GLY A 87 8.75 14.35 -23.08
C GLY A 87 8.96 13.88 -21.63
N ARG A 88 10.09 14.28 -21.04
CA ARG A 88 10.45 14.03 -19.63
C ARG A 88 10.13 15.27 -18.79
N PRO A 89 9.77 15.13 -17.52
CA PRO A 89 9.68 16.27 -16.61
C PRO A 89 11.08 16.91 -16.52
N GLU A 90 11.19 18.19 -16.85
CA GLU A 90 12.45 18.93 -16.74
C GLU A 90 12.56 19.57 -15.35
N VAL A 91 13.66 19.30 -14.64
CA VAL A 91 14.02 20.03 -13.42
C VAL A 91 14.57 21.38 -13.86
N GLN A 92 13.73 22.41 -13.89
CA GLN A 92 14.19 23.76 -14.17
C GLN A 92 14.68 24.41 -12.87
N ARG A 93 15.98 24.74 -12.80
CA ARG A 93 16.49 25.68 -11.79
C ARG A 93 15.91 27.06 -12.13
N ALA A 94 15.18 27.65 -11.19
CA ALA A 94 14.47 28.90 -11.39
C ALA A 94 15.39 30.01 -11.92
N GLY A 95 15.16 30.43 -13.17
CA GLY A 95 15.42 31.79 -13.61
C GLY A 95 14.20 32.64 -13.23
N GLU A 96 14.45 33.87 -12.83
CA GLU A 96 13.50 34.79 -12.20
C GLU A 96 12.12 34.84 -12.91
N LEU A 97 11.06 34.67 -12.10
CA LEU A 97 9.63 34.98 -12.37
C LEU A 97 8.67 33.92 -12.93
N ASP A 98 9.07 32.68 -13.24
CA ASP A 98 8.10 31.65 -13.67
C ASP A 98 7.73 30.64 -12.56
N ALA A 99 6.44 30.55 -12.24
CA ALA A 99 5.87 29.62 -11.25
C ALA A 99 5.90 28.13 -11.70
N THR A 100 6.39 27.85 -12.92
CA THR A 100 6.28 26.56 -13.61
C THR A 100 7.41 25.57 -13.34
N GLY A 101 8.46 25.93 -12.59
CA GLY A 101 9.61 25.05 -12.31
C GLY A 101 9.76 24.54 -10.86
N ARG A 102 8.97 25.03 -9.89
CA ARG A 102 9.19 24.74 -8.46
C ARG A 102 8.72 23.36 -8.01
N GLY A 103 7.78 22.74 -8.73
CA GLY A 103 7.17 21.49 -8.32
C GLY A 103 8.16 20.33 -8.19
N LEU A 104 9.08 20.20 -9.15
CA LEU A 104 10.12 19.18 -9.08
C LEU A 104 11.23 19.51 -8.09
N LEU A 105 11.47 20.79 -7.77
CA LEU A 105 12.40 21.16 -6.68
C LEU A 105 11.86 20.71 -5.32
N LEU A 106 10.54 20.76 -5.13
CA LEU A 106 9.90 20.21 -3.93
C LEU A 106 10.01 18.68 -3.89
N VAL A 107 9.81 18.00 -5.02
CA VAL A 107 10.00 16.54 -5.10
C VAL A 107 11.45 16.17 -4.84
N GLU A 108 12.42 16.88 -5.41
CA GLU A 108 13.86 16.69 -5.17
C GLU A 108 14.22 16.88 -3.70
N ALA A 109 13.63 17.87 -3.02
CA ALA A 109 13.93 18.17 -1.63
C ALA A 109 13.33 17.16 -0.64
N LEU A 110 12.15 16.60 -0.93
CA LEU A 110 11.44 15.69 -0.03
C LEU A 110 11.70 14.21 -0.34
N ALA A 111 11.97 13.86 -1.60
CA ALA A 111 12.18 12.48 -1.99
C ALA A 111 13.57 11.99 -1.61
N HIS A 112 13.63 10.79 -1.05
CA HIS A 112 14.88 10.06 -0.92
C HIS A 112 15.49 9.74 -2.28
N ARG A 113 14.63 9.40 -3.24
CA ARG A 113 14.97 9.27 -4.66
C ARG A 113 13.72 9.44 -5.50
N TRP A 114 13.90 9.94 -6.71
CA TRP A 114 12.82 10.04 -7.69
C TRP A 114 13.39 9.81 -9.08
N GLY A 115 12.51 9.55 -10.04
CA GLY A 115 12.94 9.26 -11.41
C GLY A 115 11.78 9.18 -12.37
N VAL A 116 12.12 8.80 -13.60
CA VAL A 116 11.20 8.73 -14.73
C VAL A 116 11.46 7.43 -15.48
N ASP A 117 10.46 6.56 -15.49
CA ASP A 117 10.50 5.30 -16.24
C ASP A 117 9.60 5.41 -17.47
N GLU A 118 10.00 4.78 -18.57
CA GLU A 118 9.11 4.61 -19.72
C GLU A 118 8.01 3.59 -19.38
N ARG A 119 6.80 3.79 -19.91
CA ARG A 119 5.72 2.82 -19.69
C ARG A 119 6.04 1.52 -20.44
N PRO A 120 6.05 0.35 -19.78
CA PRO A 120 6.41 -0.93 -20.43
C PRO A 120 5.51 -1.36 -21.60
N ALA A 121 4.28 -0.83 -21.68
CA ALA A 121 3.26 -1.28 -22.62
C ALA A 121 2.55 -0.13 -23.36
N GLY A 122 3.23 0.98 -23.65
CA GLY A 122 2.66 2.03 -24.50
C GLY A 122 3.31 3.40 -24.41
N ILE A 123 2.65 4.39 -25.00
CA ILE A 123 3.10 5.78 -25.03
C ILE A 123 2.96 6.42 -23.65
N GLY A 124 3.98 7.17 -23.26
CA GLY A 124 4.01 7.98 -22.05
C GLY A 124 5.08 7.54 -21.07
N LYS A 125 4.98 8.06 -19.85
CA LYS A 125 5.99 7.91 -18.82
C LYS A 125 5.35 7.67 -17.46
N THR A 126 6.14 7.18 -16.53
CA THR A 126 5.84 7.11 -15.11
C THR A 126 6.88 7.93 -14.38
N VAL A 127 6.44 9.03 -13.75
CA VAL A 127 7.26 9.78 -12.81
C VAL A 127 7.02 9.18 -11.44
N TRP A 128 8.09 8.85 -10.73
CA TRP A 128 8.01 8.21 -9.43
C TRP A 128 8.88 8.91 -8.40
N ALA A 129 8.45 8.89 -7.15
CA ALA A 129 9.21 9.38 -6.00
C ALA A 129 9.10 8.38 -4.85
N GLU A 130 10.20 8.18 -4.13
CA GLU A 130 10.28 7.39 -2.90
C GLU A 130 10.57 8.30 -1.72
N LEU A 131 9.72 8.25 -0.71
CA LEU A 131 9.91 8.92 0.57
C LEU A 131 10.41 7.92 1.61
N LEU A 132 11.27 8.37 2.52
CA LEU A 132 11.50 7.65 3.76
C LEU A 132 10.22 7.73 4.59
N ALA A 133 9.74 6.58 5.01
CA ALA A 133 8.46 6.45 5.68
C ALA A 133 8.61 5.51 6.89
N PRO A 134 9.50 5.82 7.85
CA PRO A 134 9.77 4.95 8.98
C PRO A 134 8.50 4.78 9.82
N GLY A 135 8.11 3.52 10.04
CA GLY A 135 6.92 3.21 10.84
C GLY A 135 5.61 3.26 10.07
N VAL A 136 5.62 3.28 8.73
CA VAL A 136 4.45 2.85 7.96
C VAL A 136 4.31 1.36 8.20
N ASP A 137 3.27 0.94 8.90
CA ASP A 137 2.95 -0.46 9.13
C ASP A 137 1.88 -0.84 8.12
N PRO A 138 2.24 -1.25 6.88
CA PRO A 138 1.25 -1.78 5.98
C PRO A 138 0.68 -3.01 6.68
N ALA A 139 -0.58 -2.91 7.11
CA ALA A 139 -1.23 -3.89 7.98
C ALA A 139 -0.76 -5.31 7.62
N PRO A 140 -0.29 -6.12 8.60
CA PRO A 140 0.54 -7.27 8.29
C PRO A 140 -0.16 -8.17 7.27
N PRO A 141 0.51 -8.66 6.22
CA PRO A 141 -0.16 -9.41 5.18
C PRO A 141 -1.00 -10.53 5.79
N ASP A 142 -2.29 -10.51 5.48
CA ASP A 142 -3.24 -11.58 5.72
C ASP A 142 -2.77 -12.81 4.93
N LEU A 143 -1.97 -13.66 5.59
CA LEU A 143 -1.41 -14.86 4.98
C LEU A 143 -2.42 -16.00 5.10
N LYS A 144 -2.75 -16.64 3.99
CA LYS A 144 -3.48 -17.91 4.03
C LYS A 144 -2.49 -19.05 4.26
N ILE A 145 -2.59 -19.72 5.40
CA ILE A 145 -1.81 -20.93 5.72
C ILE A 145 -2.75 -22.11 5.95
N ALA A 146 -2.26 -23.32 5.77
CA ALA A 146 -2.98 -24.53 6.18
C ALA A 146 -3.21 -24.51 7.70
N ALA A 147 -4.39 -24.93 8.17
CA ALA A 147 -4.76 -24.95 9.59
C ALA A 147 -3.70 -25.63 10.47
N VAL A 148 -3.05 -26.69 9.96
CA VAL A 148 -2.00 -27.43 10.68
C VAL A 148 -0.76 -26.60 11.00
N THR A 149 -0.54 -25.49 10.28
CA THR A 149 0.60 -24.59 10.46
C THR A 149 0.31 -23.49 11.49
N VAL A 150 -0.94 -23.35 11.94
CA VAL A 150 -1.32 -22.35 12.94
C VAL A 150 -0.66 -22.64 14.29
N ARG A 151 -0.17 -21.60 14.98
CA ARG A 151 0.51 -21.69 16.27
C ARG A 151 -0.19 -20.82 17.33
N PRO A 152 -0.10 -21.19 18.62
CA PRO A 152 -0.46 -20.30 19.72
C PRO A 152 0.20 -18.92 19.60
N GLY A 153 -0.54 -17.87 19.94
CA GLY A 153 -0.12 -16.47 19.85
C GLY A 153 -0.34 -15.82 18.48
N GLN A 154 -0.71 -16.57 17.45
CA GLN A 154 -1.07 -15.99 16.15
C GLN A 154 -2.48 -15.39 16.16
N CYS A 155 -2.68 -14.32 15.40
CA CYS A 155 -4.00 -13.74 15.14
C CYS A 155 -4.58 -14.35 13.86
N VAL A 156 -5.75 -14.99 13.98
CA VAL A 156 -6.47 -15.64 12.87
C VAL A 156 -7.81 -14.97 12.62
N ARG A 157 -8.29 -14.99 11.37
CA ARG A 157 -9.60 -14.43 11.01
C ARG A 157 -10.68 -15.52 11.06
N VAL A 158 -11.63 -15.38 11.97
CA VAL A 158 -12.74 -16.32 12.20
C VAL A 158 -14.05 -15.54 12.20
N TRP A 159 -15.03 -15.98 11.41
CA TRP A 159 -16.34 -15.31 11.25
C TRP A 159 -16.24 -13.80 10.99
N GLY A 160 -15.24 -13.39 10.20
CA GLY A 160 -15.00 -11.98 9.86
C GLY A 160 -14.23 -11.17 10.92
N ALA A 161 -14.06 -11.70 12.14
CA ALA A 161 -13.34 -11.05 13.23
C ALA A 161 -11.93 -11.61 13.42
N TRP A 162 -11.02 -10.79 13.94
CA TRP A 162 -9.68 -11.24 14.35
C TRP A 162 -9.71 -11.78 15.76
N ARG A 163 -9.04 -12.92 15.97
CA ARG A 163 -8.97 -13.63 17.23
C ARG A 163 -7.57 -14.16 17.47
N THR A 164 -7.12 -14.13 18.72
CA THR A 164 -5.82 -14.68 19.11
C THR A 164 -5.94 -16.15 19.41
N VAL A 165 -5.07 -16.97 18.82
CA VAL A 165 -5.02 -18.40 19.09
C VAL A 165 -4.39 -18.64 20.46
N ARG A 166 -5.13 -19.24 21.38
CA ARG A 166 -4.63 -19.63 22.69
C ARG A 166 -3.97 -21.00 22.67
N THR A 167 -4.62 -21.98 22.05
CA THR A 167 -4.07 -23.35 21.94
C THR A 167 -4.37 -23.95 20.58
N VAL A 168 -3.48 -24.81 20.12
CA VAL A 168 -3.64 -25.61 18.91
C VAL A 168 -3.32 -27.05 19.26
N ARG A 169 -4.19 -27.96 18.86
CA ARG A 169 -3.93 -29.40 18.95
C ARG A 169 -4.40 -30.10 17.68
N SER A 170 -3.77 -31.20 17.34
CA SER A 170 -4.16 -32.04 16.22
C SER A 170 -4.85 -33.31 16.72
N GLU A 171 -5.88 -33.75 16.02
CA GLU A 171 -6.59 -35.00 16.28
C GLU A 171 -6.75 -35.75 14.96
N ARG A 172 -6.60 -37.09 14.95
CA ARG A 172 -6.89 -37.87 13.74
C ARG A 172 -8.37 -38.24 13.69
N TYR A 173 -9.00 -38.05 12.54
CA TYR A 173 -10.32 -38.62 12.27
C TYR A 173 -10.22 -40.16 12.26
N ALA A 174 -11.32 -40.83 12.61
CA ALA A 174 -11.43 -42.28 12.48
C ALA A 174 -11.20 -42.76 11.03
N SER A 175 -11.48 -41.90 10.03
CA SER A 175 -11.21 -42.12 8.61
C SER A 175 -9.75 -41.91 8.18
N GLY A 176 -8.86 -41.51 9.09
CA GLY A 176 -7.42 -41.31 8.84
C GLY A 176 -6.97 -39.89 8.52
N GLY A 177 -7.91 -38.96 8.27
CA GLY A 177 -7.60 -37.53 8.07
C GLY A 177 -7.11 -36.83 9.36
N LEU A 178 -6.57 -35.61 9.24
CA LEU A 178 -6.08 -34.83 10.38
C LEU A 178 -6.98 -33.61 10.61
N ALA A 179 -7.56 -33.51 11.79
CA ALA A 179 -8.28 -32.33 12.27
C ALA A 179 -7.34 -31.44 13.10
N VAL A 180 -7.51 -30.14 12.99
CA VAL A 180 -6.85 -29.14 13.84
C VAL A 180 -7.92 -28.48 14.70
N ILE A 181 -7.70 -28.49 16.02
CA ILE A 181 -8.59 -27.87 17.00
C ILE A 181 -7.88 -26.62 17.55
N ILE A 182 -8.49 -25.47 17.35
CA ILE A 182 -7.95 -24.15 17.69
C ILE A 182 -8.84 -23.50 18.74
N ALA A 183 -8.31 -23.26 19.94
CA ALA A 183 -8.99 -22.45 20.95
C ALA A 183 -8.63 -20.98 20.78
N LEU A 184 -9.62 -20.10 20.81
CA LEU A 184 -9.47 -18.66 20.62
C LEU A 184 -9.55 -17.91 21.97
N ASP A 185 -9.26 -16.61 21.93
CA ASP A 185 -9.23 -15.73 23.10
C ASP A 185 -10.60 -15.24 23.58
N ASP A 186 -11.65 -15.44 22.79
CA ASP A 186 -13.02 -15.03 23.09
C ASP A 186 -13.79 -15.97 24.02
N GLY A 187 -13.17 -17.07 24.45
CA GLY A 187 -13.80 -18.06 25.33
C GLY A 187 -14.91 -18.87 24.67
N GLY A 188 -15.05 -18.76 23.34
CA GLY A 188 -15.99 -19.55 22.55
C GLY A 188 -15.57 -21.01 22.37
N PRO A 189 -16.40 -21.82 21.70
CA PRO A 189 -16.04 -23.19 21.37
C PRO A 189 -14.79 -23.24 20.47
N ALA A 190 -13.94 -24.24 20.67
CA ALA A 190 -12.77 -24.41 19.84
C ALA A 190 -13.16 -24.69 18.38
N LEU A 191 -12.50 -24.00 17.45
CA LEU A 191 -12.69 -24.17 16.02
C LEU A 191 -12.08 -25.50 15.59
N ARG A 192 -12.84 -26.33 14.88
CA ARG A 192 -12.38 -27.60 14.33
C ARG A 192 -12.30 -27.49 12.81
N LEU A 193 -11.09 -27.61 12.28
CA LEU A 193 -10.79 -27.45 10.85
C LEU A 193 -10.11 -28.70 10.31
N ASP A 194 -10.23 -28.95 9.01
CA ASP A 194 -9.35 -29.89 8.34
C ASP A 194 -7.91 -29.34 8.32
N ALA A 195 -6.90 -30.20 8.44
CA ALA A 195 -5.50 -29.79 8.47
C ALA A 195 -5.07 -28.96 7.25
N ALA A 196 -5.64 -29.22 6.07
CA ALA A 196 -5.35 -28.49 4.84
C ALA A 196 -6.24 -27.24 4.66
N GLU A 197 -7.23 -27.03 5.53
CA GLU A 197 -8.16 -25.91 5.39
C GLU A 197 -7.42 -24.56 5.51
N PRO A 198 -7.62 -23.64 4.56
CA PRO A 198 -6.88 -22.38 4.54
C PRO A 198 -7.42 -21.41 5.60
N VAL A 199 -6.57 -21.06 6.56
CA VAL A 199 -6.82 -20.07 7.61
C VAL A 199 -6.10 -18.77 7.27
N THR A 200 -6.78 -17.64 7.41
CA THR A 200 -6.17 -16.32 7.23
C THR A 200 -5.52 -15.88 8.54
N VAL A 201 -4.23 -15.57 8.50
CA VAL A 201 -3.39 -15.25 9.65
C VAL A 201 -2.72 -13.91 9.44
N ARG A 202 -2.73 -13.06 10.47
CA ARG A 202 -2.02 -11.78 10.45
C ARG A 202 -0.55 -12.02 10.75
N THR A 203 0.33 -11.56 9.88
CA THR A 203 1.80 -11.73 10.01
C THR A 203 2.43 -10.64 10.87
N GLY A 204 2.02 -10.53 12.13
CA GLY A 204 2.70 -9.74 13.14
C GLY A 204 2.72 -10.54 14.43
N GLY A 205 3.87 -10.59 15.12
CA GLY A 205 3.92 -11.15 16.47
C GLY A 205 2.88 -10.48 17.38
N PRO A 206 2.54 -11.08 18.53
CA PRO A 206 1.54 -10.51 19.43
C PRO A 206 1.88 -9.04 19.69
N VAL A 207 0.91 -8.16 19.46
CA VAL A 207 0.99 -6.77 19.90
C VAL A 207 1.11 -6.85 21.42
N ALA A 208 2.31 -6.66 21.94
CA ALA A 208 2.50 -6.48 23.36
C ALA A 208 1.66 -5.27 23.76
N ALA A 209 0.68 -5.49 24.63
CA ALA A 209 -0.01 -4.39 25.28
C ALA A 209 1.05 -3.60 26.08
N SER A 210 1.21 -2.33 25.75
CA SER A 210 1.87 -1.33 26.58
C SER A 210 0.86 -0.21 26.84
#